data_AF-A0A8S9TLH4-F1
#
_entry.id   AF-A0A8S9TLH4-F1
#
_cell.length_a   1.000
_cell.length_b   1.000
_cell.length_c   1.000
_cell.angle_alpha   90.00
_cell.angle_beta   90.00
_cell.angle_gamma   90.00
#
_symmetry.space_group_name_H-M   'P 1'
#
loop_
_entity.id
_entity.type
_entity.pdbx_description
1 polymer ?
#
loop_
_entity_poly.entity_id
_entity_poly.type
_entity_poly.pdbx_seq_one_letter_code
_entity_poly.pdbx_strand_id
1 'polypeptide(L)'
;MDSSERANPISKFLSKINDKVLVPLKIEWWLELGKPVDDLKKKLGMAGLTGNALVRHKNYPRLVRYARKLEENTIWTLVHKDVSTYYWWNRVGLNRMVPDTEGMTTNELKAQLYRIKDTKEFQSYKRYAIAFDDYIIGLFGSGYNRPTKFFDENTTPLEKMARAKIWRETNRRKSDVKEFFNLERASEDQLRLNKYYALYFRYL
;
A
#
# COMPACT_ATOMS: atom_id res chain seq x y z
N MET A 1 -20.37 -0.85 22.42
CA MET A 1 -20.97 -2.01 21.72
C MET A 1 -21.91 -1.43 20.69
N ASP A 2 -21.49 -1.43 19.42
CA ASP A 2 -22.23 -0.75 18.35
C ASP A 2 -23.26 -1.70 17.73
N SER A 3 -24.48 -1.19 17.54
CA SER A 3 -25.72 -1.92 17.33
C SER A 3 -25.93 -2.41 15.89
N SER A 4 -24.90 -2.36 15.04
CA SER A 4 -24.99 -2.79 13.63
C SER A 4 -24.89 -4.32 13.44
N GLU A 5 -24.63 -5.10 14.50
CA GLU A 5 -24.59 -6.58 14.42
C GLU A 5 -25.99 -7.23 14.49
N ARG A 6 -27.05 -6.46 14.80
CA ARG A 6 -28.39 -7.00 14.95
C ARG A 6 -29.16 -6.90 13.63
N ALA A 7 -29.33 -8.06 13.00
CA ALA A 7 -30.22 -8.37 11.86
C ALA A 7 -29.64 -8.28 10.44
N ASN A 8 -28.52 -8.97 10.18
CA ASN A 8 -28.26 -9.46 8.82
C ASN A 8 -28.86 -10.88 8.66
N PRO A 9 -29.84 -11.11 7.76
CA PRO A 9 -30.46 -12.43 7.55
C PRO A 9 -29.46 -13.54 7.20
N ILE A 10 -28.32 -13.18 6.61
CA ILE A 10 -27.22 -14.11 6.31
C ILE A 10 -26.55 -14.62 7.61
N SER A 11 -26.41 -13.78 8.63
CA SER A 11 -25.85 -14.17 9.94
C SER A 11 -26.71 -15.25 10.61
N LYS A 12 -28.04 -15.11 10.52
CA LYS A 12 -29.01 -16.09 11.01
C LYS A 12 -28.93 -17.41 10.22
N PHE A 13 -28.75 -17.33 8.90
CA PHE A 13 -28.56 -18.50 8.04
C PHE A 13 -27.25 -19.26 8.36
N LEU A 14 -26.14 -18.53 8.51
CA LEU A 14 -24.82 -19.11 8.84
C LEU A 14 -24.75 -19.68 10.26
N SER A 15 -25.64 -19.32 11.18
CA SER A 15 -25.68 -19.91 12.53
C SER A 15 -26.19 -21.36 12.57
N LYS A 16 -26.81 -21.84 11.48
CA LYS A 16 -27.50 -23.15 11.41
C LYS A 16 -26.69 -24.27 10.72
N ILE A 17 -25.45 -24.01 10.28
CA ILE A 17 -24.65 -24.94 9.48
C ILE A 17 -23.42 -25.40 10.29
N ASN A 18 -22.91 -26.62 10.07
CA ASN A 18 -21.83 -27.24 10.85
C ASN A 18 -20.50 -26.43 10.82
N ASP A 19 -19.83 -26.29 11.97
CA ASP A 19 -18.74 -25.33 12.22
C ASP A 19 -17.52 -25.45 11.28
N LYS A 20 -17.19 -26.64 10.79
CA LYS A 20 -16.03 -26.83 9.88
C LYS A 20 -16.29 -26.29 8.46
N VAL A 21 -17.53 -26.32 7.99
CA VAL A 21 -17.94 -25.78 6.68
C VAL A 21 -18.07 -24.25 6.74
N LEU A 22 -18.34 -23.69 7.92
CA LEU A 22 -18.51 -22.25 8.13
C LEU A 22 -17.22 -21.42 8.14
N VAL A 23 -16.09 -22.00 8.54
CA VAL A 23 -14.85 -21.21 8.71
C VAL A 23 -14.39 -20.55 7.41
N PRO A 24 -14.33 -21.23 6.25
CA PRO A 24 -13.96 -20.58 4.99
C PRO A 24 -14.93 -19.48 4.55
N LEU A 25 -16.24 -19.77 4.55
CA LEU A 25 -17.30 -18.82 4.16
C LEU A 25 -17.34 -17.58 5.06
N LYS A 26 -17.21 -17.75 6.38
CA LYS A 26 -17.15 -16.63 7.33
C LYS A 26 -15.90 -15.78 7.11
N ILE A 27 -14.75 -16.40 6.78
CA ILE A 27 -13.50 -15.67 6.51
C ILE A 27 -13.62 -14.82 5.24
N GLU A 28 -14.26 -15.33 4.18
CA GLU A 28 -14.51 -14.56 2.95
C GLU A 28 -15.44 -13.38 3.22
N TRP A 29 -16.53 -13.59 3.94
CA TRP A 29 -17.44 -12.49 4.29
C TRP A 29 -16.76 -11.43 5.18
N TRP A 30 -15.89 -11.87 6.10
CA TRP A 30 -15.11 -10.95 6.93
C TRP A 30 -14.09 -10.16 6.14
N LEU A 31 -13.57 -10.75 5.08
CA LEU A 31 -12.65 -10.10 4.17
C LEU A 31 -13.39 -9.03 3.36
N GLU A 32 -14.60 -9.32 2.88
CA GLU A 32 -15.47 -8.35 2.20
C GLU A 32 -15.81 -7.16 3.11
N LEU A 33 -16.08 -7.42 4.39
CA LEU A 33 -16.35 -6.38 5.39
C LEU A 33 -15.10 -5.64 5.89
N GLY A 34 -13.90 -6.02 5.43
CA GLY A 34 -12.65 -5.37 5.82
C GLY A 34 -12.30 -5.51 7.30
N LYS A 35 -12.71 -6.61 7.96
CA LYS A 35 -12.51 -6.76 9.41
C LYS A 35 -11.02 -6.80 9.79
N PRO A 36 -10.61 -6.21 10.93
CA PRO A 36 -9.22 -6.22 11.38
C PRO A 36 -8.64 -7.62 11.54
N VAL A 37 -7.36 -7.79 11.19
CA VAL A 37 -6.62 -9.06 11.32
C VAL A 37 -6.65 -9.57 12.78
N ASP A 38 -6.59 -8.67 13.76
CA ASP A 38 -6.62 -9.03 15.18
C ASP A 38 -7.96 -9.65 15.61
N ASP A 39 -9.07 -9.27 14.99
CA ASP A 39 -10.38 -9.88 15.27
C ASP A 39 -10.41 -11.32 14.74
N LEU A 40 -9.85 -11.56 13.55
CA LEU A 40 -9.68 -12.93 13.04
C LEU A 40 -8.68 -13.73 13.88
N LYS A 41 -7.60 -13.11 14.33
CA LYS A 41 -6.64 -13.75 15.24
C LYS A 41 -7.31 -14.24 16.51
N LYS A 42 -8.17 -13.41 17.13
CA LYS A 42 -8.99 -13.81 18.30
C LYS A 42 -9.92 -14.98 17.96
N LYS A 43 -10.67 -14.89 16.87
CA LYS A 43 -11.62 -15.96 16.46
C LYS A 43 -10.97 -17.27 16.07
N LEU A 44 -9.73 -17.24 15.61
CA LEU A 44 -8.94 -18.44 15.30
C LEU A 44 -8.29 -19.06 16.55
N GLY A 45 -8.61 -18.56 17.75
CA GLY A 45 -8.08 -19.06 19.02
C GLY A 45 -6.62 -18.67 19.26
N MET A 46 -6.14 -17.60 18.61
CA MET A 46 -4.74 -17.15 18.67
C MET A 46 -4.58 -15.84 19.45
N ALA A 47 -5.58 -15.48 20.27
CA ALA A 47 -5.49 -14.32 21.14
C ALA A 47 -4.29 -14.45 22.09
N GLY A 48 -3.54 -13.37 22.27
CA GLY A 48 -2.34 -13.37 23.13
C GLY A 48 -1.10 -14.06 22.55
N LEU A 49 -1.22 -14.86 21.49
CA LEU A 49 -0.05 -15.51 20.87
C LEU A 49 0.82 -14.48 20.12
N THR A 50 2.12 -14.53 20.36
CA THR A 50 3.14 -13.69 19.70
C THR A 50 4.37 -14.53 19.34
N GLY A 51 5.27 -13.95 18.52
CA GLY A 51 6.54 -14.57 18.14
C GLY A 51 6.39 -16.01 17.61
N ASN A 52 7.26 -16.90 18.07
CA ASN A 52 7.27 -18.31 17.65
C ASN A 52 5.97 -19.06 17.99
N ALA A 53 5.31 -18.72 19.11
CA ALA A 53 4.06 -19.37 19.50
C ALA A 53 2.93 -19.07 18.50
N LEU A 54 2.89 -17.86 17.96
CA LEU A 54 1.95 -17.49 16.90
C LEU A 54 2.28 -18.21 15.59
N VAL A 55 3.53 -18.19 15.16
CA VAL A 55 3.97 -18.75 13.86
C VAL A 55 3.74 -20.26 13.79
N ARG A 56 3.93 -20.99 14.90
CA ARG A 56 3.75 -22.44 14.97
C ARG A 56 2.29 -22.87 15.09
N HIS A 57 1.35 -21.95 15.31
CA HIS A 57 -0.05 -22.30 15.48
C HIS A 57 -0.66 -22.81 14.16
N LYS A 58 -1.47 -23.87 14.22
CA LYS A 58 -2.09 -24.50 13.03
C LYS A 58 -2.90 -23.55 12.13
N ASN A 59 -3.46 -22.50 12.72
CA ASN A 59 -4.26 -21.49 12.00
C ASN A 59 -3.43 -20.30 11.48
N TYR A 60 -2.12 -20.25 11.75
CA TYR A 60 -1.25 -19.15 11.31
C TYR A 60 -1.24 -18.95 9.78
N PRO A 61 -1.15 -19.99 8.93
CA PRO A 61 -1.22 -19.81 7.48
C PRO A 61 -2.53 -19.17 7.00
N ARG A 62 -3.65 -19.45 7.69
CA ARG A 62 -4.96 -18.85 7.38
C ARG A 62 -4.97 -17.37 7.71
N LEU A 63 -4.39 -16.98 8.84
CA LEU A 63 -4.27 -15.58 9.24
C LEU A 63 -3.39 -14.78 8.26
N VAL A 64 -2.26 -15.36 7.83
CA VAL A 64 -1.38 -14.73 6.82
C VAL A 64 -2.12 -14.54 5.49
N ARG A 65 -2.82 -15.57 4.99
CA ARG A 65 -3.61 -15.47 3.75
C ARG A 65 -4.69 -14.40 3.86
N TYR A 66 -5.38 -14.33 5.00
CA TYR A 66 -6.41 -13.32 5.23
C TYR A 66 -5.82 -11.91 5.25
N ALA A 67 -4.75 -11.68 6.02
CA ALA A 67 -4.10 -10.38 6.10
C ALA A 67 -3.63 -9.89 4.72
N ARG A 68 -3.03 -10.78 3.91
CA ARG A 68 -2.62 -10.45 2.54
C ARG A 68 -3.81 -10.05 1.67
N LYS A 69 -4.87 -10.86 1.64
CA LYS A 69 -6.06 -10.53 0.85
C LYS A 69 -6.74 -9.24 1.31
N LEU A 70 -6.77 -9.01 2.62
CA LEU A 70 -7.36 -7.80 3.18
C LEU A 70 -6.60 -6.56 2.71
N GLU A 71 -5.27 -6.62 2.74
CA GLU A 71 -4.42 -5.57 2.19
C GLU A 71 -4.69 -5.37 0.69
N GLU A 72 -4.72 -6.43 -0.12
CA GLU A 72 -5.00 -6.36 -1.57
C GLU A 72 -6.35 -5.69 -1.87
N ASN A 73 -7.43 -6.12 -1.21
CA ASN A 73 -8.76 -5.53 -1.38
C ASN A 73 -8.80 -4.06 -0.95
N THR A 74 -8.06 -3.73 0.11
CA THR A 74 -7.95 -2.37 0.62
C THR A 74 -7.18 -1.48 -0.37
N ILE A 75 -6.04 -1.95 -0.89
CA ILE A 75 -5.27 -1.27 -1.94
C ILE A 75 -6.18 -0.99 -3.13
N TRP A 76 -6.84 -2.03 -3.65
CA TRP A 76 -7.72 -1.90 -4.82
C TRP A 76 -8.81 -0.85 -4.60
N THR A 77 -9.49 -0.91 -3.45
CA THR A 77 -10.57 0.03 -3.09
C THR A 77 -10.07 1.47 -2.99
N LEU A 78 -8.92 1.69 -2.35
CA LEU A 78 -8.39 3.05 -2.14
C LEU A 78 -7.80 3.65 -3.41
N VAL A 79 -7.12 2.85 -4.23
CA VAL A 79 -6.58 3.29 -5.52
C VAL A 79 -7.69 3.76 -6.46
N HIS A 80 -8.81 3.03 -6.56
CA HIS A 80 -9.96 3.44 -7.38
C HIS A 80 -10.70 4.68 -6.84
N LYS A 81 -10.42 5.07 -5.59
CA LYS A 81 -10.91 6.31 -4.97
C LYS A 81 -9.88 7.44 -5.04
N ASP A 82 -8.81 7.26 -5.82
CA ASP A 82 -7.71 8.21 -5.98
C ASP A 82 -7.07 8.63 -4.64
N VAL A 83 -7.00 7.71 -3.69
CA VAL A 83 -6.34 7.97 -2.41
C VAL A 83 -4.83 7.97 -2.60
N SER A 84 -4.19 9.06 -2.17
CA SER A 84 -2.78 9.32 -2.46
C SER A 84 -1.82 8.26 -1.88
N THR A 85 -0.66 8.12 -2.51
CA THR A 85 0.45 7.30 -1.99
C THR A 85 0.95 7.81 -0.64
N TYR A 86 0.88 9.13 -0.40
CA TYR A 86 1.22 9.78 0.87
C TYR A 86 0.32 9.31 2.02
N TYR A 87 -1.00 9.20 1.77
CA TYR A 87 -1.91 8.64 2.76
C TYR A 87 -1.49 7.23 3.17
N TRP A 88 -1.14 6.37 2.20
CA TRP A 88 -0.73 5.01 2.51
C TRP A 88 0.61 4.96 3.24
N TRP A 89 1.58 5.81 2.87
CA TRP A 89 2.85 5.98 3.58
C TRP A 89 2.63 6.23 5.08
N ASN A 90 1.73 7.16 5.41
CA ASN A 90 1.35 7.47 6.79
C ASN A 90 0.60 6.31 7.45
N ARG A 91 -0.33 5.67 6.72
CA ARG A 91 -1.14 4.57 7.22
C ARG A 91 -0.31 3.37 7.66
N VAL A 92 0.73 3.02 6.88
CA VAL A 92 1.64 1.93 7.25
C VAL A 92 2.68 2.35 8.30
N GLY A 93 2.70 3.62 8.70
CA GLY A 93 3.54 4.14 9.78
C GLY A 93 4.95 4.55 9.36
N LEU A 94 5.23 4.67 8.06
CA LEU A 94 6.57 5.05 7.59
C LEU A 94 6.97 6.46 8.05
N ASN A 95 6.00 7.37 8.18
CA ASN A 95 6.21 8.71 8.75
C ASN A 95 6.70 8.71 10.22
N ARG A 96 6.57 7.58 10.93
CA ARG A 96 7.10 7.41 12.29
C ARG A 96 8.47 6.74 12.30
N MET A 97 8.86 6.11 11.19
CA MET A 97 10.12 5.37 11.06
C MET A 97 11.26 6.23 10.53
N VAL A 98 10.93 7.25 9.75
CA VAL A 98 11.87 8.21 9.17
C VAL A 98 11.37 9.63 9.46
N PRO A 99 12.29 10.56 9.77
CA PRO A 99 11.93 11.94 10.08
C PRO A 99 11.31 12.63 8.85
N ASP A 100 10.62 13.74 9.10
CA ASP A 100 10.23 14.66 8.02
C ASP A 100 11.48 15.21 7.34
N THR A 101 11.41 15.37 6.01
CA THR A 101 12.59 15.40 5.14
C THR A 101 12.80 16.71 4.40
N GLU A 102 12.15 17.77 4.87
CA GLU A 102 12.39 19.12 4.36
C GLU A 102 13.86 19.53 4.58
N GLY A 103 14.50 20.07 3.55
CA GLY A 103 15.92 20.47 3.59
C GLY A 103 16.96 19.35 3.44
N MET A 104 16.58 18.06 3.45
CA MET A 104 17.55 16.97 3.28
C MET A 104 18.19 16.93 1.89
N THR A 105 19.50 16.67 1.87
CA THR A 105 20.27 16.39 0.67
C THR A 105 19.87 15.04 0.05
N THR A 106 20.20 14.84 -1.23
CA THR A 106 19.97 13.57 -1.92
C THR A 106 20.61 12.36 -1.22
N ASN A 107 21.77 12.53 -0.59
CA ASN A 107 22.47 11.45 0.10
C ASN A 107 21.82 11.09 1.44
N GLU A 108 21.29 12.08 2.16
CA GLU A 108 20.55 11.84 3.41
C GLU A 108 19.23 11.14 3.13
N LEU A 109 18.49 11.58 2.10
CA LEU A 109 17.26 10.91 1.66
C LEU A 109 17.52 9.45 1.27
N LYS A 110 18.62 9.20 0.54
CA LYS A 110 19.09 7.85 0.23
C LYS A 110 19.28 7.02 1.50
N ALA A 111 20.03 7.54 2.47
CA ALA A 111 20.30 6.85 3.71
C ALA A 111 19.01 6.50 4.47
N GLN A 112 18.03 7.41 4.55
CA GLN A 112 16.72 7.13 5.16
C GLN A 112 15.96 6.03 4.41
N LEU A 113 15.97 6.07 3.07
CA LEU A 113 15.33 5.04 2.27
C LEU A 113 16.00 3.66 2.46
N TYR A 114 17.33 3.60 2.58
CA TYR A 114 18.06 2.37 2.88
C TYR A 114 17.69 1.77 4.25
N ARG A 115 17.37 2.60 5.25
CA ARG A 115 16.95 2.12 6.59
C ARG A 115 15.60 1.39 6.58
N ILE A 116 14.69 1.82 5.72
CA ILE A 116 13.32 1.29 5.68
C ILE A 116 13.08 0.27 4.57
N LYS A 117 13.98 0.15 3.58
CA LYS A 117 13.71 -0.63 2.34
C LYS A 117 13.31 -2.09 2.58
N ASP A 118 13.83 -2.74 3.62
CA ASP A 118 13.57 -4.16 3.92
C ASP A 118 12.47 -4.35 4.99
N THR A 119 11.82 -3.27 5.42
CA THR A 119 10.74 -3.32 6.42
C THR A 119 9.42 -3.74 5.79
N LYS A 120 8.55 -4.41 6.55
CA LYS A 120 7.23 -4.84 6.07
C LYS A 120 6.35 -3.64 5.69
N GLU A 121 6.51 -2.51 6.37
CA GLU A 121 5.84 -1.24 6.13
C GLU A 121 6.22 -0.69 4.76
N PHE A 122 7.51 -0.65 4.43
CA PHE A 122 7.95 -0.21 3.11
C PHE A 122 7.52 -1.16 2.00
N GLN A 123 7.53 -2.48 2.25
CA GLN A 123 7.03 -3.44 1.28
C GLN A 123 5.52 -3.28 1.03
N SER A 124 4.74 -2.95 2.06
CA SER A 124 3.31 -2.60 1.92
C SER A 124 3.13 -1.32 1.11
N TYR A 125 3.90 -0.28 1.41
CA TYR A 125 3.92 0.96 0.62
C TYR A 125 4.27 0.72 -0.84
N LYS A 126 5.30 -0.10 -1.12
CA LYS A 126 5.70 -0.44 -2.48
C LYS A 126 4.56 -1.10 -3.26
N ARG A 127 3.82 -2.04 -2.65
CA ARG A 127 2.64 -2.65 -3.29
C ARG A 127 1.57 -1.62 -3.61
N TYR A 128 1.28 -0.71 -2.68
CA TYR A 128 0.30 0.36 -2.89
C TYR A 128 0.74 1.33 -4.00
N ALA A 129 1.98 1.79 -3.96
CA ALA A 129 2.52 2.73 -4.96
C ALA A 129 2.48 2.14 -6.37
N ILE A 130 2.86 0.87 -6.55
CA ILE A 130 2.77 0.19 -7.84
C ILE A 130 1.32 0.17 -8.34
N ALA A 131 0.37 -0.26 -7.50
CA ALA A 131 -1.04 -0.34 -7.87
C ALA A 131 -1.64 1.04 -8.19
N PHE A 132 -1.31 2.07 -7.41
CA PHE A 132 -1.72 3.45 -7.64
C PHE A 132 -1.19 3.96 -8.98
N ASP A 133 0.11 3.76 -9.24
CA ASP A 133 0.74 4.22 -10.47
C ASP A 133 0.18 3.52 -11.71
N ASP A 134 -0.07 2.21 -11.63
CA ASP A 134 -0.68 1.43 -12.71
C ASP A 134 -2.09 1.93 -13.04
N TYR A 135 -2.88 2.23 -12.00
CA TYR A 135 -4.21 2.81 -12.16
C TYR A 135 -4.16 4.18 -12.85
N ILE A 136 -3.30 5.08 -12.36
CA ILE A 136 -3.14 6.43 -12.94
C ILE A 136 -2.69 6.38 -14.40
N ILE A 137 -1.73 5.50 -14.74
CA ILE A 137 -1.28 5.32 -16.13
C ILE A 137 -2.42 4.81 -17.01
N GLY A 138 -3.27 3.91 -16.49
CA GLY A 138 -4.48 3.46 -17.19
C GLY A 138 -5.44 4.60 -17.54
N LEU A 139 -5.38 5.71 -16.81
CA LEU A 139 -6.20 6.91 -17.05
C LEU A 139 -5.55 7.92 -18.01
N PHE A 140 -4.24 7.82 -18.32
CA PHE A 140 -3.56 8.79 -19.20
C PHE A 140 -4.19 8.90 -20.59
N GLY A 141 -4.72 7.79 -21.12
CA GLY A 141 -5.43 7.76 -22.40
C GLY A 141 -6.87 8.26 -22.35
N SER A 142 -7.43 8.54 -21.17
CA SER A 142 -8.79 9.03 -21.01
C SER A 142 -8.85 10.54 -21.21
N GLY A 143 -9.71 11.04 -22.11
CA GLY A 143 -9.92 12.48 -22.24
C GLY A 143 -10.70 13.11 -21.07
N TYR A 144 -11.59 12.34 -20.43
CA TYR A 144 -12.47 12.84 -19.37
C TYR A 144 -11.89 12.62 -17.96
N ASN A 145 -11.19 11.51 -17.75
CA ASN A 145 -10.66 11.12 -16.43
C ASN A 145 -9.14 11.29 -16.30
N ARG A 146 -8.50 12.08 -17.17
CA ARG A 146 -7.04 12.26 -17.12
C ARG A 146 -6.64 12.93 -15.80
N PRO A 147 -5.81 12.30 -14.96
CA PRO A 147 -5.35 12.93 -13.73
C PRO A 147 -4.35 14.04 -14.04
N THR A 148 -4.43 15.14 -13.29
CA THR A 148 -3.52 16.30 -13.40
C THR A 148 -2.67 16.51 -12.15
N LYS A 149 -3.00 15.81 -11.06
CA LYS A 149 -2.24 15.77 -9.82
C LYS A 149 -1.79 14.33 -9.56
N PHE A 150 -0.48 14.15 -9.41
CA PHE A 150 0.14 12.83 -9.27
C PHE A 150 0.77 12.57 -7.90
N PHE A 151 0.95 13.64 -7.14
CA PHE A 151 1.49 13.65 -5.80
C PHE A 151 0.54 14.43 -4.91
N ASP A 152 0.43 13.99 -3.66
CA ASP A 152 -0.25 14.76 -2.63
C ASP A 152 0.53 16.08 -2.40
N GLU A 153 -0.18 17.13 -2.01
CA GLU A 153 0.45 18.41 -1.67
C GLU A 153 1.42 18.26 -0.49
N ASN A 154 1.19 17.26 0.36
CA ASN A 154 2.03 16.91 1.50
C ASN A 154 3.08 15.83 1.20
N THR A 155 3.18 15.34 -0.05
CA THR A 155 4.17 14.30 -0.40
C THR A 155 5.59 14.82 -0.15
N THR A 156 6.29 14.15 0.77
CA THR A 156 7.64 14.50 1.19
C THR A 156 8.70 14.21 0.12
N PRO A 157 9.86 14.89 0.14
CA PRO A 157 11.01 14.54 -0.70
C PRO A 157 11.41 13.06 -0.64
N LEU A 158 11.36 12.45 0.55
CA LEU A 158 11.70 11.05 0.74
C LEU A 158 10.69 10.12 0.05
N GLU A 159 9.39 10.44 0.11
CA GLU A 159 8.38 9.68 -0.58
C GLU A 159 8.55 9.76 -2.11
N LYS A 160 8.82 10.96 -2.66
CA LYS A 160 9.12 11.13 -4.10
C LYS A 160 10.33 10.29 -4.52
N MET A 161 11.36 10.24 -3.67
CA MET A 161 12.53 9.38 -3.90
C MET A 161 12.18 7.90 -3.84
N ALA A 162 11.32 7.49 -2.90
CA ALA A 162 10.84 6.11 -2.82
C ALA A 162 10.09 5.70 -4.09
N ARG A 163 9.18 6.54 -4.60
CA ARG A 163 8.48 6.28 -5.88
C ARG A 163 9.45 6.21 -7.06
N ALA A 164 10.41 7.12 -7.15
CA ALA A 164 11.44 7.06 -8.19
C ALA A 164 12.26 5.75 -8.17
N LYS A 165 12.62 5.28 -6.97
CA LYS A 165 13.29 3.98 -6.79
C LYS A 165 12.40 2.82 -7.23
N ILE A 166 11.12 2.83 -6.82
CA ILE A 166 10.15 1.78 -7.20
C ILE A 166 9.97 1.73 -8.71
N TRP A 167 9.80 2.87 -9.39
CA TRP A 167 9.70 2.95 -10.85
C TRP A 167 10.91 2.37 -11.56
N ARG A 168 12.11 2.57 -11.02
CA ARG A 168 13.32 1.96 -11.57
C ARG A 168 13.29 0.45 -11.40
N GLU A 169 12.95 -0.04 -10.21
CA GLU A 169 12.86 -1.49 -9.93
C GLU A 169 11.81 -2.21 -10.77
N THR A 170 10.69 -1.54 -11.07
CA THR A 170 9.61 -2.11 -11.87
C THR A 170 9.74 -1.80 -13.37
N ASN A 171 10.87 -1.22 -13.80
CA ASN A 171 11.11 -0.81 -15.19
C ASN A 171 9.96 0.05 -15.78
N ARG A 172 9.42 0.98 -14.97
CA ARG A 172 8.39 1.92 -15.40
C ARG A 172 8.86 2.69 -16.64
N ARG A 173 7.98 2.94 -17.61
CA ARG A 173 8.38 3.63 -18.85
C ARG A 173 8.83 5.06 -18.56
N LYS A 174 9.87 5.50 -19.27
CA LYS A 174 10.45 6.84 -19.11
C LYS A 174 9.43 7.95 -19.36
N SER A 175 8.50 7.75 -20.30
CA SER A 175 7.40 8.69 -20.59
C SER A 175 6.48 8.86 -19.40
N ASP A 176 6.05 7.75 -18.78
CA ASP A 176 5.15 7.77 -17.63
C ASP A 176 5.81 8.49 -16.44
N VAL A 177 7.11 8.23 -16.20
CA VAL A 177 7.88 8.92 -15.14
C VAL A 177 8.04 10.41 -15.42
N LYS A 178 8.21 10.81 -16.69
CA LYS A 178 8.21 12.23 -17.07
C LYS A 178 6.85 12.87 -16.76
N GLU A 179 5.77 12.20 -17.14
CA GLU A 179 4.41 12.68 -16.90
C GLU A 179 4.14 12.86 -15.40
N PHE A 180 4.46 11.87 -14.56
CA PHE A 180 4.31 12.00 -13.10
C PHE A 180 5.03 13.22 -12.50
N PHE A 181 6.16 13.65 -13.08
CA PHE A 181 6.89 14.85 -12.63
C PHE A 181 6.59 16.12 -13.44
N ASN A 182 5.63 16.09 -14.37
CA ASN A 182 5.35 17.19 -15.31
C ASN A 182 6.58 17.61 -16.14
N LEU A 183 7.37 16.64 -16.60
CA LEU A 183 8.62 16.82 -17.35
C LEU A 183 8.54 16.35 -18.81
N GLU A 184 7.34 16.21 -19.38
CA GLU A 184 7.15 15.65 -20.72
C GLU A 184 7.92 16.43 -21.80
N ARG A 185 7.94 17.77 -21.69
CA ARG A 185 8.61 18.69 -22.61
C ARG A 185 10.01 19.12 -22.15
N ALA A 186 10.50 18.57 -21.04
CA ALA A 186 11.80 18.95 -20.51
C ALA A 186 12.94 18.43 -21.41
N SER A 187 13.92 19.30 -21.68
CA SER A 187 15.20 18.97 -22.31
C SER A 187 16.04 18.04 -21.43
N GLU A 188 17.06 17.39 -21.99
CA GLU A 188 17.94 16.50 -21.22
C GLU A 188 18.58 17.17 -20.01
N ASP A 189 18.98 18.43 -20.13
CA ASP A 189 19.58 19.17 -19.02
C ASP A 189 18.56 19.46 -17.91
N GLN A 190 17.33 19.85 -18.27
CA GLN A 190 16.23 20.04 -17.32
C GLN A 190 15.87 18.73 -16.59
N LEU A 191 15.92 17.59 -17.30
CA LEU A 191 15.71 16.28 -16.71
C LEU A 191 16.79 15.91 -15.69
N ARG A 192 18.06 16.28 -15.95
CA ARG A 192 19.18 16.04 -15.01
C ARG A 192 19.08 16.91 -13.76
N LEU A 193 18.45 18.08 -13.83
CA LEU A 193 18.24 18.99 -12.69
C LEU A 193 17.14 18.51 -11.74
N ASN A 194 16.14 17.76 -12.22
CA ASN A 194 15.14 17.17 -11.32
C ASN A 194 15.78 16.00 -10.56
N LYS A 195 16.10 16.21 -9.28
CA LYS A 195 16.79 15.21 -8.46
C LYS A 195 16.08 13.85 -8.41
N TYR A 196 14.76 13.80 -8.44
CA TYR A 196 14.01 12.53 -8.38
C TYR A 196 14.00 11.80 -9.74
N TYR A 197 13.88 12.54 -10.84
CA TYR A 197 14.03 11.98 -12.18
C TYR A 197 15.46 11.47 -12.40
N ALA A 198 16.46 12.27 -12.05
CA ALA A 198 17.86 11.89 -12.11
C ALA A 198 18.12 10.59 -11.33
N LEU A 199 17.48 10.38 -10.19
CA LEU A 199 17.58 9.15 -9.40
C LEU A 199 16.92 7.94 -10.07
N TYR A 200 15.77 8.11 -10.71
CA TYR A 200 15.17 7.03 -11.51
C TYR A 200 16.13 6.55 -12.62
N PHE A 201 16.94 7.46 -13.21
CA PHE A 201 17.97 7.09 -14.18
C PHE A 201 19.31 6.67 -13.58
N ARG A 202 19.66 7.20 -12.40
CA ARG A 202 20.95 7.03 -11.72
C ARG A 202 20.76 6.51 -10.29
N TYR A 203 20.94 5.21 -10.14
CA TYR A 203 21.57 4.60 -8.97
C TYR A 203 22.65 3.66 -9.53
N LEU A 204 23.95 3.89 -9.28
CA LEU A 204 24.69 3.56 -8.04
C LEU A 204 24.40 2.13 -7.58
#